data_AF-A0A949MR29-F1
#
_entry.id   AF-A0A949MR29-F1
#
_cell.length_a   1.000
_cell.length_b   1.000
_cell.length_c   1.000
_cell.angle_alpha   90.00
_cell.angle_beta   90.00
_cell.angle_gamma   90.00
#
_symmetry.space_group_name_H-M   'P 1'
#
loop_
_entity.id
_entity.type
_entity.pdbx_description
1 polymer ?
#
loop_
_entity_poly.entity_id
_entity_poly.type
_entity_poly.pdbx_seq_one_letter_code
_entity_poly.pdbx_strand_id
1 'polypeptide(L)'
;FGLTETARWIMRHKITGPKAGGAPLLLVLGTTEGRCEQHLINTLGPIELWAFSTSVEDVLIRTKLYGRLGAGRARRLLAANFPGGSARQEIRRRVVLLSEKGDVNNATVTAVIDQIVEEMVSSTKVSLEQLQQQDADKKKAEQEKEAALSAVRR
;
A
#
# COMPACT_ATOMS: atom_id res chain seq x y z
N PHE A 1 17.21 -15.04 -31.84
CA PHE A 1 15.89 -14.93 -31.21
C PHE A 1 14.70 -15.20 -32.15
N GLY A 2 14.82 -15.15 -33.48
CA GLY A 2 13.75 -15.59 -34.39
C GLY A 2 12.42 -14.85 -34.29
N LEU A 3 12.33 -13.75 -33.52
CA LEU A 3 11.10 -13.01 -33.21
C LEU A 3 10.46 -12.42 -34.46
N THR A 4 9.13 -12.32 -34.42
CA THR A 4 8.40 -11.55 -35.44
C THR A 4 8.82 -10.08 -35.44
N GLU A 5 8.57 -9.39 -36.54
CA GLU A 5 8.82 -7.96 -36.64
C GLU A 5 8.02 -7.16 -35.60
N THR A 6 6.77 -7.57 -35.34
CA THR A 6 5.89 -6.99 -34.31
C THR A 6 6.49 -7.17 -32.91
N ALA A 7 6.94 -8.37 -32.54
CA ALA A 7 7.60 -8.60 -31.25
C ALA A 7 8.87 -7.75 -31.09
N ARG A 8 9.66 -7.62 -32.16
CA ARG A 8 10.87 -6.76 -32.17
C ARG A 8 10.53 -5.28 -32.02
N TRP A 9 9.39 -4.83 -32.55
CA TRP A 9 8.89 -3.47 -32.37
C TRP A 9 8.40 -3.24 -30.94
N ILE A 10 7.64 -4.19 -30.37
CA ILE A 10 7.15 -4.16 -28.99
C ILE A 10 8.32 -4.10 -28.00
N MET A 11 9.34 -4.94 -28.18
CA MET A 11 10.53 -4.91 -27.33
C MET A 11 11.21 -3.54 -27.31
N ARG A 12 11.31 -2.87 -28.47
CA ARG A 12 11.97 -1.57 -28.59
C ARG A 12 11.16 -0.41 -28.01
N HIS A 13 9.83 -0.46 -28.07
CA HIS A 13 9.00 0.72 -27.81
C HIS A 13 7.99 0.56 -26.66
N LYS A 14 7.64 -0.67 -26.25
CA LYS A 14 6.54 -0.94 -25.32
C LYS A 14 6.97 -1.60 -24.01
N ILE A 15 8.11 -2.30 -23.99
CA ILE A 15 8.68 -2.85 -22.76
C ILE A 15 9.40 -1.74 -21.98
N THR A 16 8.62 -0.80 -21.42
CA THR A 16 9.11 0.43 -20.78
C THR A 16 9.25 0.34 -19.26
N GLY A 17 9.40 -0.88 -18.72
CA GLY A 17 9.45 -1.13 -17.28
C GLY A 17 8.09 -0.94 -16.58
N PRO A 18 7.98 -1.34 -15.31
CA PRO A 18 6.74 -1.23 -14.53
C PRO A 18 6.30 0.23 -14.34
N LYS A 19 5.02 0.50 -14.60
CA LYS A 19 4.35 1.79 -14.40
C LYS A 19 3.05 1.61 -13.60
N ALA A 20 2.39 2.70 -13.25
CA ALA A 20 1.07 2.66 -12.58
C ALA A 20 0.01 1.85 -13.34
N GLY A 21 0.12 1.77 -14.68
CA GLY A 21 -0.74 0.93 -15.52
C GLY A 21 -0.33 -0.55 -15.60
N GLY A 22 0.68 -0.99 -14.85
CA GLY A 22 1.22 -2.35 -14.86
C GLY A 22 2.61 -2.46 -15.48
N ALA A 23 3.17 -3.67 -15.42
CA ALA A 23 4.46 -4.03 -16.00
C ALA A 23 4.28 -4.70 -17.37
N PRO A 24 4.68 -4.05 -18.48
CA PRO A 24 4.61 -4.66 -19.79
C PRO A 24 5.66 -5.77 -19.91
N LEU A 25 5.25 -6.93 -20.42
CA LEU A 25 6.12 -8.06 -20.71
C LEU A 25 5.75 -8.70 -22.04
N LEU A 26 6.76 -9.23 -22.73
CA LEU A 26 6.58 -10.03 -23.94
C LEU A 26 6.79 -11.50 -23.56
N LEU A 27 5.75 -12.30 -23.70
CA LEU A 27 5.79 -13.73 -23.46
C LEU A 27 5.96 -14.47 -24.80
N VAL A 28 7.00 -15.29 -24.89
CA VAL A 28 7.26 -16.14 -26.07
C VAL A 28 7.15 -17.59 -25.62
N LEU A 29 6.17 -18.31 -26.17
CA LEU A 29 5.86 -19.70 -25.82
C LEU A 29 6.08 -20.60 -27.03
N GLY A 30 6.67 -21.77 -26.81
CA GLY A 30 6.61 -22.88 -27.76
C GLY A 30 5.49 -23.83 -27.34
N THR A 31 4.49 -24.03 -28.20
CA THR A 31 3.41 -25.00 -28.02
C THR A 31 3.55 -26.13 -29.05
N THR A 32 2.76 -27.20 -28.88
CA THR A 32 2.67 -28.29 -29.87
C THR A 32 2.17 -27.83 -31.24
N GLU A 33 1.46 -26.70 -31.29
CA GLU A 33 0.90 -26.11 -32.51
C GLU A 33 1.81 -25.03 -33.13
N GLY A 34 2.95 -24.72 -32.49
CA GLY A 34 3.91 -23.76 -32.99
C GLY A 34 4.31 -22.70 -31.96
N ARG A 35 4.87 -21.59 -32.43
CA ARG A 35 5.33 -20.49 -31.56
C ARG A 35 4.22 -19.46 -31.37
N CYS A 36 3.96 -19.10 -30.12
CA CYS A 36 3.05 -18.02 -29.75
C CYS A 36 3.83 -16.85 -29.14
N GLU A 37 3.49 -15.61 -29.53
CA GLU A 37 4.06 -14.38 -28.98
C GLU A 37 2.91 -13.52 -28.45
N GLN A 38 2.94 -13.16 -27.17
CA GLN A 38 1.90 -12.36 -26.52
C GLN A 38 2.50 -11.15 -25.81
N HIS A 39 1.92 -9.99 -26.06
CA HIS A 39 2.22 -8.77 -25.31
C HIS A 39 1.21 -8.63 -24.18
N LEU A 40 1.69 -8.77 -22.95
CA LEU A 40 0.87 -8.77 -21.75
C LEU A 40 1.24 -7.59 -20.85
N ILE A 41 0.27 -7.10 -20.11
CA ILE A 41 0.47 -6.09 -19.07
C ILE A 41 0.15 -6.74 -17.72
N ASN A 42 1.17 -6.94 -16.89
CA ASN A 42 0.96 -7.41 -15.52
C ASN A 42 0.52 -6.23 -14.65
N THR A 43 -0.78 -6.10 -14.42
CA THR A 43 -1.34 -5.09 -13.51
C THR A 43 -1.15 -5.56 -12.07
N LEU A 44 -0.08 -5.10 -11.41
CA LEU A 44 0.09 -5.28 -9.98
C LEU A 44 -0.89 -4.36 -9.25
N GLY A 45 -1.67 -4.92 -8.33
CA GLY A 45 -2.49 -4.12 -7.43
C GLY A 45 -1.62 -3.37 -6.42
N PRO A 46 -2.18 -2.36 -5.73
CA PRO A 46 -1.46 -1.58 -4.72
C PRO A 46 -0.77 -2.41 -3.63
N ILE A 47 -1.37 -3.54 -3.24
CA ILE A 47 -0.80 -4.45 -2.23
C ILE A 47 0.43 -5.17 -2.79
N GLU A 48 0.36 -5.65 -4.03
CA GLU A 48 1.48 -6.28 -4.72
C GLU A 48 2.60 -5.27 -5.00
N LEU A 49 2.27 -4.06 -5.45
CA LEU A 49 3.25 -3.00 -5.66
C LEU A 49 4.08 -2.75 -4.38
N TRP A 50 3.45 -2.71 -3.21
CA TRP A 50 4.14 -2.60 -1.93
C TRP A 50 4.89 -3.87 -1.51
N ALA A 51 4.45 -5.05 -1.95
CA ALA A 51 5.18 -6.30 -1.73
C ALA A 51 6.48 -6.34 -2.56
N PHE A 52 6.45 -5.79 -3.78
CA PHE A 52 7.57 -5.79 -4.72
C PHE A 52 8.41 -4.51 -4.70
N SER A 53 8.04 -3.48 -3.92
CA SER A 53 8.86 -2.28 -3.80
C SER A 53 10.24 -2.60 -3.18
N THR A 54 11.29 -2.12 -3.84
CA THR A 54 12.70 -2.34 -3.49
C THR A 54 13.45 -1.07 -3.10
N SER A 55 12.78 0.09 -3.04
CA SER A 55 13.45 1.32 -2.60
C SER A 55 13.91 1.19 -1.16
N VAL A 56 15.06 1.77 -0.83
CA VAL A 56 15.56 1.79 0.55
C VAL A 56 14.54 2.42 1.50
N GLU A 57 13.96 3.55 1.13
CA GLU A 57 12.96 4.26 1.94
C GLU A 57 11.67 3.44 2.12
N ASP A 58 11.18 2.83 1.03
CA ASP A 58 9.98 2.01 1.06
C ASP A 58 10.19 0.72 1.88
N VAL A 59 11.37 0.11 1.78
CA VAL A 59 11.78 -1.05 2.59
C VAL A 59 11.85 -0.68 4.07
N LEU A 60 12.37 0.49 4.41
CA LEU A 60 12.43 0.96 5.80
C LEU A 60 11.03 1.18 6.39
N ILE A 61 10.14 1.89 5.68
CA ILE A 61 8.75 2.09 6.10
C ILE A 61 8.07 0.73 6.31
N ARG A 62 8.21 -0.18 5.34
CA ARG A 62 7.60 -1.50 5.37
C ARG A 62 8.10 -2.32 6.56
N THR A 63 9.41 -2.32 6.80
CA THR A 63 10.03 -3.04 7.92
C THR A 63 9.53 -2.53 9.27
N LYS A 64 9.45 -1.20 9.45
CA LYS A 64 8.92 -0.58 10.67
C LYS A 64 7.44 -0.92 10.90
N LEU A 65 6.61 -0.85 9.85
CA LEU A 65 5.20 -1.22 9.94
C LEU A 65 4.99 -2.73 10.16
N TYR A 66 5.87 -3.58 9.62
CA TYR A 66 5.82 -5.03 9.82
C TYR A 66 6.02 -5.38 11.28
N GLY A 67 6.98 -4.74 11.96
CA GLY A 67 7.21 -4.93 13.39
C GLY A 67 6.03 -4.51 14.26
N ARG A 68 5.21 -3.56 13.82
CA ARG A 68 4.08 -3.02 14.61
C ARG A 68 2.73 -3.68 14.31
N LEU A 69 2.45 -4.01 13.04
CA LEU A 69 1.12 -4.44 12.56
C LEU A 69 1.14 -5.82 11.91
N GLY A 70 2.31 -6.37 11.57
CA GLY A 70 2.44 -7.56 10.75
C GLY A 70 2.30 -7.30 9.25
N ALA A 71 2.88 -8.18 8.43
CA ALA A 71 3.13 -7.93 7.02
C ALA A 71 1.88 -7.71 6.14
N GLY A 72 0.80 -8.43 6.42
CA GLY A 72 -0.45 -8.33 5.65
C GLY A 72 -1.19 -7.01 5.90
N ARG A 73 -1.39 -6.65 7.18
CA ARG A 73 -2.06 -5.40 7.55
C ARG A 73 -1.25 -4.18 7.14
N ALA A 74 0.07 -4.22 7.34
CA ALA A 74 0.96 -3.14 6.93
C ALA A 74 0.87 -2.85 5.42
N ARG A 75 0.88 -3.89 4.55
CA ARG A 75 0.74 -3.70 3.10
C ARG A 75 -0.63 -3.14 2.71
N ARG A 76 -1.71 -3.55 3.37
CA ARG A 76 -3.04 -2.96 3.13
C ARG A 76 -3.09 -1.49 3.52
N LEU A 77 -2.52 -1.13 4.67
CA LEU A 77 -2.45 0.25 5.13
C LEU A 77 -1.61 1.12 4.18
N LEU A 78 -0.47 0.61 3.74
CA LEU A 78 0.39 1.27 2.75
C LEU A 78 -0.29 1.42 1.40
N ALA A 79 -0.97 0.38 0.92
CA ALA A 79 -1.74 0.42 -0.32
C ALA A 79 -2.88 1.46 -0.29
N ALA A 80 -3.55 1.61 0.86
CA ALA A 80 -4.63 2.59 1.02
C ALA A 80 -4.10 4.04 1.01
N ASN A 81 -2.94 4.29 1.61
CA ASN A 81 -2.36 5.64 1.69
C ASN A 81 -1.51 6.01 0.48
N PHE A 82 -0.85 5.02 -0.12
CA PHE A 82 0.09 5.18 -1.23
C PHE A 82 -0.19 4.12 -2.31
N PRO A 83 -1.29 4.26 -3.07
CA PRO A 83 -1.70 3.26 -4.05
C PRO A 83 -0.68 3.03 -5.17
N GLY A 84 0.22 4.00 -5.41
CA GLY A 84 1.31 3.91 -6.39
C GLY A 84 2.47 2.99 -5.98
N GLY A 85 2.44 2.37 -4.79
CA GLY A 85 3.47 1.41 -4.38
C GLY A 85 4.77 2.00 -3.84
N SER A 86 4.81 3.31 -3.60
CA SER A 86 5.96 4.00 -3.03
C SER A 86 5.55 5.26 -2.28
N ALA A 87 6.25 5.57 -1.19
CA ALA A 87 6.08 6.80 -0.44
C ALA A 87 7.13 7.87 -0.81
N ARG A 88 8.06 7.58 -1.74
CA ARG A 88 9.19 8.47 -2.07
C ARG A 88 8.82 9.90 -2.41
N GLN A 89 7.71 10.11 -3.14
CA GLN A 89 7.27 11.46 -3.50
C GLN A 89 6.85 12.27 -2.27
N GLU A 90 6.13 11.64 -1.34
CA GLU A 90 5.70 12.28 -0.10
C GLU A 90 6.88 12.53 0.85
N ILE A 91 7.81 11.58 0.95
CA ILE A 91 9.04 11.76 1.73
C ILE A 91 9.82 12.97 1.22
N ARG A 92 10.07 13.06 -0.09
CA ARG A 92 10.77 14.21 -0.69
C ARG A 92 10.06 15.52 -0.43
N ARG A 93 8.73 15.55 -0.59
CA ARG A 93 7.91 16.73 -0.31
C ARG A 93 8.06 17.19 1.14
N ARG A 94 7.99 16.29 2.11
CA ARG A 94 8.11 16.62 3.54
C ARG A 94 9.52 17.09 3.91
N VAL A 95 10.56 16.44 3.37
CA VAL A 95 11.97 16.86 3.55
C VAL A 95 12.18 18.30 3.08
N VAL A 96 11.69 18.65 1.89
CA VAL A 96 11.78 20.02 1.36
C VAL A 96 11.03 21.00 2.26
N LEU A 97 9.77 20.70 2.62
CA LEU A 97 8.96 21.55 3.49
C LEU A 97 9.59 21.81 4.86
N LEU A 98 10.21 20.81 5.47
CA LEU A 98 10.87 20.95 6.77
C LEU A 98 12.19 21.72 6.66
N SER A 99 12.92 21.52 5.55
CA SER A 99 14.14 22.27 5.26
C SER A 99 13.85 23.77 5.09
N GLU A 100 12.79 24.12 4.35
CA GLU A 100 12.34 25.50 4.15
C GLU A 100 11.89 26.17 5.45
N LYS A 101 11.34 25.39 6.39
CA LYS A 101 10.94 25.87 7.73
C LYS A 101 12.11 26.03 8.71
N GLY A 102 13.33 25.67 8.31
CA GLY A 102 14.52 25.72 9.17
C GLY A 102 14.59 24.61 10.22
N ASP A 103 13.77 23.56 10.11
CA ASP A 103 13.77 22.42 11.02
C ASP A 103 14.73 21.33 10.52
N VAL A 104 16.03 21.60 10.68
CA VAL A 104 17.11 20.77 10.12
C VAL A 104 17.12 19.35 10.72
N ASN A 105 16.73 19.20 11.98
CA ASN A 105 16.71 17.90 12.67
C ASN A 105 15.62 16.98 12.09
N ASN A 106 14.42 17.53 11.83
CA ASN A 106 13.32 16.76 11.27
C ASN A 106 13.36 16.66 9.74
N ALA A 107 14.13 17.50 9.05
CA ALA A 107 14.30 17.47 7.61
C ALA A 107 15.09 16.24 7.10
N THR A 108 15.57 15.35 7.97
CA THR A 108 16.23 14.12 7.53
C THR A 108 15.23 13.10 7.01
N VAL A 109 15.62 12.33 5.97
CA VAL A 109 14.77 11.28 5.38
C VAL A 109 14.30 10.27 6.44
N THR A 110 15.17 9.89 7.36
CA THR A 110 14.86 8.95 8.44
C THR A 110 13.80 9.50 9.39
N ALA A 111 13.93 10.76 9.84
CA ALA A 111 12.96 11.39 10.73
C ALA A 111 11.58 11.51 10.07
N VAL A 112 11.54 11.90 8.79
CA VAL A 112 10.30 11.95 8.00
C VAL A 112 9.66 10.56 7.88
N ILE A 113 10.45 9.52 7.64
CA ILE A 113 9.96 8.13 7.61
C ILE A 113 9.35 7.73 8.95
N ASP A 114 10.02 8.05 10.07
CA ASP A 114 9.49 7.75 11.40
C ASP A 114 8.18 8.46 11.68
N GLN A 115 8.08 9.73 11.29
CA GLN A 115 6.84 10.50 11.40
C GLN A 115 5.70 9.87 10.58
N ILE A 116 5.95 9.51 9.31
CA ILE A 116 4.95 8.86 8.45
C ILE A 116 4.47 7.55 9.09
N VAL A 117 5.40 6.72 9.58
CA VAL A 117 5.05 5.43 10.21
C VAL A 117 4.19 5.65 11.45
N GLU A 118 4.54 6.61 12.29
CA GLU A 118 3.77 6.92 13.50
C GLU A 118 2.37 7.42 13.17
N GLU A 119 2.23 8.35 12.22
CA GLU A 119 0.95 8.86 11.72
C GLU A 119 0.05 7.73 11.19
N MET A 120 0.61 6.80 10.42
CA MET A 120 -0.15 5.67 9.86
C MET A 120 -0.64 4.71 10.96
N VAL A 121 0.21 4.43 11.95
CA VAL A 121 -0.14 3.54 13.06
C VAL A 121 -1.16 4.19 13.99
N SER A 122 -0.98 5.47 14.33
CA SER A 122 -1.92 6.21 15.20
C SER A 122 -3.30 6.31 14.55
N SER A 123 -3.37 6.66 13.26
CA SER A 123 -4.62 6.71 12.50
C SER A 123 -5.35 5.36 12.52
N THR A 124 -4.60 4.25 12.45
CA THR A 124 -5.19 2.89 12.50
C THR A 124 -5.68 2.52 13.89
N LYS A 125 -4.94 2.85 14.96
CA LYS A 125 -5.34 2.58 16.34
C LYS A 125 -6.59 3.36 16.73
N VAL A 126 -6.66 4.64 16.35
CA VAL A 126 -7.82 5.50 16.59
C VAL A 126 -9.07 4.90 15.94
N SER A 127 -8.99 4.40 14.71
CA SER A 127 -10.13 3.73 14.08
C SER A 127 -10.53 2.41 14.76
N LEU A 128 -9.57 1.63 15.29
CA LEU A 128 -9.87 0.39 15.99
C LEU A 128 -10.50 0.63 17.37
N GLU A 129 -9.99 1.60 18.13
CA GLU A 129 -10.53 1.99 19.44
C GLU A 129 -11.94 2.59 19.30
N GLN A 130 -12.19 3.39 18.26
CA GLN A 130 -13.51 3.95 17.97
C GLN A 130 -14.54 2.87 17.62
N LEU A 131 -14.15 1.82 16.88
CA LEU A 131 -15.03 0.69 16.57
C LEU A 131 -15.35 -0.14 17.81
N GLN A 132 -14.36 -0.38 18.67
CA GLN A 132 -14.55 -1.09 19.94
C GLN A 132 -15.46 -0.32 20.91
N GLN A 133 -15.33 1.01 20.96
CA GLN A 133 -16.17 1.87 21.78
C GLN A 133 -17.62 1.87 21.30
N GLN A 134 -17.85 1.95 19.99
CA GLN A 134 -19.21 1.89 19.41
C GLN A 134 -19.91 0.54 19.67
N ASP A 135 -19.17 -0.56 19.62
CA ASP A 135 -19.73 -1.89 19.92
C ASP A 135 -20.05 -2.05 21.41
N ALA A 136 -19.24 -1.46 22.31
CA ALA A 136 -19.51 -1.42 23.74
C ALA A 136 -20.76 -0.58 24.06
N ASP A 137 -20.89 0.59 23.43
CA ASP A 137 -22.03 1.50 23.63
C ASP A 137 -23.33 0.89 23.10
N LYS A 138 -23.30 0.19 21.96
CA LYS A 138 -24.45 -0.56 21.43
C LYS A 138 -24.91 -1.68 22.36
N LYS A 139 -23.96 -2.48 22.88
CA LYS A 139 -24.28 -3.55 23.84
C LYS A 139 -24.89 -3.01 25.12
N LYS A 140 -24.40 -1.87 25.60
CA LYS A 140 -24.94 -1.19 26.79
C LYS A 140 -26.37 -0.71 26.55
N ALA A 141 -26.64 -0.08 25.41
CA ALA A 141 -27.99 0.36 25.03
C ALA A 141 -28.99 -0.82 24.87
N GLU A 142 -28.51 -1.96 24.36
CA GLU A 142 -29.33 -3.17 24.21
C GLU A 142 -29.65 -3.80 25.57
N GLN A 143 -28.69 -3.85 26.49
CA GLN A 143 -28.91 -4.30 27.88
C GLN A 143 -29.87 -3.38 28.65
N GLU A 144 -29.73 -2.06 28.51
CA GLU A 144 -30.64 -1.08 29.14
C GLU A 144 -32.08 -1.21 28.61
N LYS A 145 -32.23 -1.45 27.31
CA LYS A 145 -33.54 -1.67 26.68
C LYS A 145 -34.18 -2.99 27.14
N GLU A 146 -33.41 -4.06 27.26
CA GLU A 146 -33.88 -5.37 27.74
C GLU A 146 -34.26 -5.32 29.23
N ALA A 147 -33.47 -4.63 30.05
CA ALA A 147 -33.77 -4.37 31.46
C ALA A 147 -35.08 -3.55 31.61
N ALA A 148 -35.26 -2.49 30.81
CA ALA A 148 -36.48 -1.70 30.81
C ALA A 148 -37.72 -2.51 30.36
N LEU A 149 -37.58 -3.37 29.35
CA LEU A 149 -38.67 -4.24 28.89
C LEU A 149 -39.07 -5.28 29.94
N SER A 150 -38.10 -5.78 30.74
CA SER A 150 -38.34 -6.71 31.83
C SER A 150 -39.05 -6.07 33.02
N ALA A 151 -38.78 -4.78 33.28
CA ALA A 151 -39.41 -4.01 34.35
C ALA A 151 -40.87 -3.63 34.04
N VAL A 152 -41.21 -3.43 32.76
CA VAL A 152 -42.59 -3.13 32.31
C VAL A 152 -43.49 -4.37 32.26
N ARG A 153 -42.92 -5.57 32.26
CA ARG A 153 -43.65 -6.87 32.26
C ARG A 153 -44.00 -7.39 33.68
N ARG A 154 -43.68 -6.64 34.74
CA ARG A 154 -44.12 -6.90 36.12
C ARG A 154 -45.18 -5.88 36.52
#